data_AF-A0AAV1K301-F1
#
_entry.id   AF-A0AAV1K301-F1
#
_cell.length_a   1.000
_cell.length_b   1.000
_cell.length_c   1.000
_cell.angle_alpha   90.00
_cell.angle_beta   90.00
_cell.angle_gamma   90.00
#
_symmetry.space_group_name_H-M   'P 1'
#
loop_
_entity.id
_entity.type
_entity.pdbx_description
1 polymer ?
#
loop_
_entity_poly.entity_id
_entity_poly.type
_entity_poly.pdbx_seq_one_letter_code
_entity_poly.pdbx_strand_id
1 'polypeptide(L)'
;MDKKKVKGYSRTVTGVKLPPIEATEKAGEVKTILDTDPHFYSLIDGRPIRPNKSILKYKQDIKNIALKRTVHGFLVDEILRINREIELERKKYETATKHFDEYQYSFDKFLAHDNNKTIAVMKKSDNLSKDLSRQIEEHKKANYEYASLKSKLQYIDETLQILLSFQNFLYNAAPIMWRETVAKPTVKSEIFSSESNIFCKLDIDALTERLNVLPPPCLYFKTPDQLVDVFGALEKQNLNYLLVTEELNAEKQQFLKSVQRLKSVIDSELNYIQQKISETEDTIQCNKSREAELKCSFFKILNENIRYLISSETALQILNYVEFTFEQTIAQNDTNLSPLEMMSCLEREFDNIMLDLTAFDLDEIKRIEKEIYSGGVIEIKKAKVANKLLKNVDKLSRRMKSAYEPTKKPILF
;
A
#
# COMPACT_ATOMS: atom_id res chain seq x y z
N MET A 1 15.88 42.65 -83.75
CA MET A 1 16.98 41.73 -84.07
C MET A 1 16.31 40.37 -84.19
N ASP A 2 16.20 39.69 -85.34
CA ASP A 2 17.10 39.54 -86.47
C ASP A 2 16.34 39.36 -87.79
N LYS A 3 16.86 40.00 -88.84
CA LYS A 3 16.42 39.80 -90.22
C LYS A 3 17.06 38.52 -90.76
N LYS A 4 16.29 37.47 -91.03
CA LYS A 4 16.74 36.36 -91.91
C LYS A 4 16.07 36.44 -93.27
N LYS A 5 16.89 36.86 -94.24
CA LYS A 5 16.65 36.89 -95.68
C LYS A 5 16.36 35.47 -96.18
N VAL A 6 15.23 35.29 -96.85
CA VAL A 6 14.94 34.08 -97.64
C VAL A 6 15.80 34.14 -98.92
N LYS A 7 16.72 33.19 -99.06
CA LYS A 7 17.52 32.96 -100.27
C LYS A 7 16.58 32.51 -101.40
N GLY A 8 16.54 33.30 -102.48
CA GLY A 8 15.94 32.88 -103.74
C GLY A 8 16.71 31.71 -104.34
N TYR A 9 16.03 30.60 -104.57
CA TYR A 9 16.55 29.52 -105.40
C TYR A 9 16.25 29.84 -106.86
N SER A 10 17.31 30.19 -107.58
CA SER A 10 17.37 30.25 -109.04
C SER A 10 17.17 28.85 -109.62
N ARG A 11 16.01 28.58 -110.25
CA ARG A 11 15.87 27.44 -111.15
C ARG A 11 16.54 27.82 -112.47
N THR A 12 17.63 27.12 -112.79
CA THR A 12 18.26 27.12 -114.12
C THR A 12 17.25 26.58 -115.15
N VAL A 13 16.67 27.49 -115.91
CA VAL A 13 15.87 27.17 -117.10
C VAL A 13 16.85 26.86 -118.22
N THR A 14 17.18 25.58 -118.42
CA THR A 14 17.73 25.12 -119.71
C THR A 14 16.56 25.05 -120.69
N GLY A 15 16.18 26.21 -121.21
CA GLY A 15 15.13 26.36 -122.19
C GLY A 15 15.60 25.85 -123.54
N VAL A 16 15.17 24.65 -123.92
CA VAL A 16 15.02 24.33 -125.34
C VAL A 16 13.91 25.26 -125.84
N LYS A 17 14.28 26.26 -126.63
CA LYS A 17 13.31 27.12 -127.32
C LYS A 17 12.56 26.26 -128.34
N LEU A 18 11.37 25.81 -127.96
CA LEU A 18 10.38 25.35 -128.91
C LEU A 18 10.03 26.55 -129.83
N PRO A 19 9.88 26.35 -131.14
CA PRO A 19 9.43 27.41 -132.04
C PRO A 19 8.06 27.94 -131.56
N PRO A 20 7.74 29.23 -131.81
CA PRO A 20 6.44 29.78 -131.48
C PRO A 20 5.35 28.93 -132.14
N ILE A 21 4.42 28.45 -131.34
CA ILE A 21 3.18 27.85 -131.83
C ILE A 21 2.41 29.01 -132.43
N GLU A 22 2.51 29.16 -133.75
CA GLU A 22 1.60 30.01 -134.52
C GLU A 22 0.17 29.63 -134.12
N ALA A 23 -0.62 30.65 -133.81
CA ALA A 23 -2.01 30.48 -133.42
C ALA A 23 -2.70 29.62 -134.49
N THR A 24 -3.23 28.47 -134.07
CA THR A 24 -4.10 27.65 -134.90
C THR A 24 -5.31 28.50 -135.26
N GLU A 25 -5.25 29.12 -136.43
CA GLU A 25 -6.41 29.72 -137.06
C GLU A 25 -7.44 28.60 -137.29
N LYS A 26 -8.57 28.74 -136.58
CA LYS A 26 -9.86 28.10 -136.80
C LYS A 26 -9.86 26.55 -136.80
N ALA A 27 -10.01 26.01 -135.60
CA ALA A 27 -10.56 24.67 -135.37
C ALA A 27 -11.98 24.60 -135.98
N GLY A 28 -12.10 24.10 -137.21
CA GLY A 28 -13.38 23.96 -137.91
C GLY A 28 -13.27 23.66 -139.40
N GLU A 29 -12.11 23.85 -140.02
CA GLU A 29 -11.92 23.57 -141.45
C GLU A 29 -11.45 22.12 -141.63
N VAL A 30 -12.36 21.26 -142.08
CA VAL A 30 -12.03 19.88 -142.49
C VAL A 30 -11.13 19.99 -143.72
N LYS A 31 -9.82 19.84 -143.53
CA LYS A 31 -8.85 19.79 -144.63
C LYS A 31 -9.23 18.64 -145.55
N THR A 32 -9.57 18.94 -146.80
CA THR A 32 -9.99 17.95 -147.79
C THR A 32 -8.84 17.61 -148.74
N ILE A 33 -9.02 16.62 -149.61
CA ILE A 33 -7.99 16.06 -150.51
C ILE A 33 -7.47 17.07 -151.58
N LEU A 34 -7.93 18.32 -151.53
CA LEU A 34 -7.58 19.40 -152.47
C LEU A 34 -6.72 20.51 -151.85
N ASP A 35 -6.52 20.50 -150.53
CA ASP A 35 -5.72 21.52 -149.85
C ASP A 35 -4.22 21.15 -149.91
N THR A 36 -3.54 21.61 -150.96
CA THR A 36 -2.08 21.46 -151.12
C THR A 36 -1.35 22.64 -150.48
N ASP A 37 -0.25 22.36 -149.79
CA ASP A 37 0.61 23.34 -149.13
C ASP A 37 1.00 24.47 -150.11
N PRO A 38 0.79 25.76 -149.76
CA PRO A 38 1.19 26.90 -150.61
C PRO A 38 2.65 26.84 -151.09
N HIS A 39 3.55 26.19 -150.34
CA HIS A 39 4.96 26.04 -150.72
C HIS A 39 5.23 24.86 -151.68
N PHE A 40 4.27 23.94 -151.87
CA PHE A 40 4.41 22.76 -152.72
C PHE A 40 4.69 23.11 -154.19
N TYR A 41 3.96 24.08 -154.74
CA TYR A 41 4.15 24.51 -156.13
C TYR A 41 5.45 25.29 -156.33
N SER A 42 5.90 26.08 -155.33
CA SER A 42 7.16 26.83 -155.43
C SER A 42 8.40 25.94 -155.54
N LEU A 43 8.34 24.71 -154.99
CA LEU A 43 9.43 23.73 -155.01
C LEU A 43 9.49 22.90 -156.32
N ILE A 44 8.46 22.98 -157.17
CA ILE A 44 8.29 22.11 -158.36
C ILE A 44 8.42 22.88 -159.69
N ASP A 45 8.35 24.21 -159.69
CA ASP A 45 8.57 25.03 -160.88
C ASP A 45 9.97 24.81 -161.48
N GLY A 46 10.00 24.28 -162.71
CA GLY A 46 11.22 24.17 -163.52
C GLY A 46 11.94 22.82 -163.50
N ARG A 47 11.47 21.81 -162.76
CA ARG A 47 12.00 20.43 -162.88
C ARG A 47 10.96 19.52 -163.55
N PRO A 48 11.20 19.00 -164.77
CA PRO A 48 10.27 18.09 -165.41
C PRO A 48 10.14 16.82 -164.56
N ILE A 49 8.95 16.60 -164.01
CA ILE A 49 8.57 15.34 -163.39
C ILE A 49 8.64 14.29 -164.51
N ARG A 50 9.76 13.58 -164.60
CA ARG A 50 9.90 12.49 -165.58
C ARG A 50 8.72 11.55 -165.39
N PRO A 51 7.89 11.28 -166.41
CA PRO A 51 6.84 10.28 -166.27
C PRO A 51 7.54 8.94 -166.01
N ASN A 52 7.47 8.44 -164.78
CA ASN A 52 7.92 7.09 -164.47
C ASN A 52 6.98 6.14 -165.24
N LYS A 53 7.35 5.74 -166.46
CA LYS A 53 6.60 4.79 -167.30
C LYS A 53 6.52 3.38 -166.70
N SER A 54 7.11 3.15 -165.53
CA SER A 54 6.98 1.91 -164.78
C SER A 54 5.70 1.91 -163.93
N ILE A 55 4.66 1.23 -164.41
CA ILE A 55 3.42 0.92 -163.66
C ILE A 55 3.72 0.37 -162.25
N LEU A 56 4.83 -0.35 -162.10
CA LEU A 56 5.30 -0.91 -160.82
C LEU A 56 5.57 0.17 -159.75
N LYS A 57 6.26 1.27 -160.10
CA LYS A 57 6.52 2.36 -159.14
C LYS A 57 5.24 3.09 -158.75
N TYR A 58 4.35 3.36 -159.71
CA TYR A 58 3.04 3.95 -159.42
C TYR A 58 2.18 3.05 -158.51
N LYS A 59 2.16 1.74 -158.78
CA LYS A 59 1.49 0.76 -157.90
C LYS A 59 2.10 0.74 -156.50
N GLN A 60 3.42 0.90 -156.39
CA GLN A 60 4.13 0.97 -155.12
C GLN A 60 3.88 2.29 -154.38
N ASP A 61 3.79 3.41 -155.08
CA ASP A 61 3.46 4.72 -154.51
C ASP A 61 2.00 4.78 -154.05
N ILE A 62 1.03 4.23 -154.81
CA ILE A 62 -0.36 4.07 -154.34
C ILE A 62 -0.39 3.19 -153.09
N LYS A 63 0.33 2.06 -153.09
CA LYS A 63 0.41 1.18 -151.92
C LYS A 63 1.01 1.91 -150.73
N ASN A 64 2.05 2.72 -150.94
CA ASN A 64 2.70 3.51 -149.89
C ASN A 64 1.78 4.63 -149.36
N ILE A 65 1.02 5.29 -150.24
CA ILE A 65 0.02 6.30 -149.85
C ILE A 65 -1.11 5.65 -149.05
N ALA A 66 -1.63 4.52 -149.51
CA ALA A 66 -2.64 3.75 -148.80
C ALA A 66 -2.13 3.31 -147.42
N LEU A 67 -0.90 2.80 -147.33
CA LEU A 67 -0.28 2.37 -146.07
C LEU A 67 -0.03 3.57 -145.13
N LYS A 68 0.45 4.71 -145.65
CA LYS A 68 0.59 5.94 -144.86
C LYS A 68 -0.76 6.44 -144.35
N ARG A 69 -1.83 6.31 -145.15
CA ARG A 69 -3.19 6.68 -144.75
C ARG A 69 -3.74 5.77 -143.67
N THR A 70 -3.54 4.46 -143.77
CA THR A 70 -3.96 3.52 -142.71
C THR A 70 -3.17 3.74 -141.43
N VAL A 71 -1.85 3.99 -141.52
CA VAL A 71 -1.02 4.33 -140.36
C VAL A 71 -1.44 5.67 -139.75
N HIS A 72 -1.72 6.68 -140.56
CA HIS A 72 -2.20 7.97 -140.06
C HIS A 72 -3.55 7.82 -139.34
N GLY A 73 -4.50 7.09 -139.91
CA GLY A 73 -5.78 6.80 -139.25
C GLY A 73 -5.59 6.08 -137.92
N PHE A 74 -4.74 5.04 -137.89
CA PHE A 74 -4.39 4.34 -136.66
C PHE A 74 -3.77 5.29 -135.60
N LEU A 75 -2.83 6.15 -136.00
CA LEU A 75 -2.22 7.12 -135.08
C LEU A 75 -3.23 8.14 -134.56
N VAL A 76 -4.14 8.62 -135.41
CA VAL A 76 -5.21 9.55 -135.00
C VAL A 76 -6.15 8.88 -133.99
N ASP A 77 -6.53 7.63 -134.23
CA ASP A 77 -7.38 6.86 -133.30
C ASP A 77 -6.67 6.62 -131.95
N GLU A 78 -5.37 6.30 -131.97
CA GLU A 78 -4.55 6.18 -130.76
C GLU A 78 -4.48 7.51 -129.99
N ILE A 79 -4.26 8.63 -130.69
CA ILE A 79 -4.27 9.97 -130.08
C ILE A 79 -5.65 10.27 -129.48
N LEU A 80 -6.74 9.93 -130.16
CA LEU A 80 -8.09 10.13 -129.63
C LEU A 80 -8.35 9.25 -128.39
N ARG A 81 -7.86 8.00 -128.36
CA ARG A 81 -7.96 7.13 -127.19
C ARG A 81 -7.22 7.73 -125.99
N ILE A 82 -5.96 8.13 -126.20
CA ILE A 82 -5.13 8.75 -125.15
C ILE A 82 -5.78 10.03 -124.64
N ASN A 83 -6.29 10.89 -125.52
CA ASN A 83 -6.96 12.12 -125.11
C ASN A 83 -8.22 11.86 -124.27
N ARG A 84 -9.02 10.85 -124.62
CA ARG A 84 -10.18 10.44 -123.81
C ARG A 84 -9.75 9.92 -122.44
N GLU A 85 -8.71 9.10 -122.37
CA GLU A 85 -8.16 8.59 -121.11
C GLU A 85 -7.65 9.74 -120.22
N ILE A 86 -6.89 10.67 -120.79
CA ILE A 86 -6.43 11.88 -120.09
C ILE A 86 -7.62 12.70 -119.57
N GLU A 87 -8.68 12.86 -120.35
CA GLU A 87 -9.87 13.59 -119.92
C GLU A 87 -10.59 12.89 -118.76
N LEU A 88 -10.71 11.56 -118.80
CA LEU A 88 -11.29 10.76 -117.72
C LEU A 88 -10.43 10.82 -116.46
N GLU A 89 -9.11 10.73 -116.58
CA GLU A 89 -8.18 10.89 -115.46
C GLU A 89 -8.25 12.30 -114.86
N ARG A 90 -8.31 13.34 -115.70
CA ARG A 90 -8.50 14.73 -115.23
C ARG A 90 -9.81 14.88 -114.47
N LYS A 91 -10.91 14.30 -114.95
CA LYS A 91 -12.20 14.31 -114.24
C LYS A 91 -12.09 13.62 -112.89
N LYS A 92 -11.47 12.43 -112.83
CA LYS A 92 -11.22 11.71 -111.57
C LYS A 92 -10.36 12.53 -110.61
N TYR A 93 -9.29 13.13 -111.11
CA TYR A 93 -8.39 13.98 -110.32
C TYR A 93 -9.11 15.21 -109.78
N GLU A 94 -9.93 15.88 -110.60
CA GLU A 94 -10.71 17.03 -110.18
C GLU A 94 -11.74 16.66 -109.11
N THR A 95 -12.43 15.51 -109.26
CA THR A 95 -13.34 15.01 -108.22
C THR A 95 -12.60 14.67 -106.92
N ALA A 96 -11.43 14.03 -107.00
CA ALA A 96 -10.63 13.72 -105.82
C ALA A 96 -10.13 14.99 -105.13
N THR A 97 -9.69 16.00 -105.90
CA THR A 97 -9.24 17.29 -105.37
C THR A 97 -10.37 18.00 -104.63
N LYS A 98 -11.58 18.05 -105.22
CA LYS A 98 -12.76 18.62 -104.56
C LYS A 98 -13.07 17.94 -103.23
N HIS A 99 -13.01 16.60 -103.18
CA HIS A 99 -13.21 15.87 -101.92
C HIS A 99 -12.10 16.14 -100.90
N PHE A 100 -10.84 16.28 -101.32
CA PHE A 100 -9.76 16.66 -100.40
C PHE A 100 -9.96 18.06 -99.82
N ASP A 101 -10.39 19.01 -100.64
CA ASP A 101 -10.70 20.37 -100.17
C ASP A 101 -11.88 20.36 -99.17
N GLU A 102 -12.93 19.56 -99.44
CA GLU A 102 -14.05 19.35 -98.52
C GLU A 102 -13.62 18.69 -97.20
N TYR A 103 -12.76 17.68 -97.26
CA TYR A 103 -12.22 17.02 -96.08
C TYR A 103 -11.31 17.95 -95.27
N GLN A 104 -10.46 18.73 -95.93
CA GLN A 104 -9.64 19.73 -95.25
C GLN A 104 -10.52 20.76 -94.55
N TYR A 105 -11.53 21.31 -95.23
CA TYR A 105 -12.45 22.28 -94.64
C TYR A 105 -13.25 21.71 -93.46
N SER A 106 -13.77 20.49 -93.60
CA SER A 106 -14.50 19.83 -92.51
C SER A 106 -13.60 19.48 -91.32
N PHE A 107 -12.35 19.09 -91.56
CA PHE A 107 -11.36 18.84 -90.52
C PHE A 107 -10.96 20.13 -89.79
N ASP A 108 -10.71 21.22 -90.52
CA ASP A 108 -10.42 22.53 -89.92
C ASP A 108 -11.60 23.02 -89.06
N LYS A 109 -12.83 22.82 -89.54
CA LYS A 109 -14.04 23.13 -88.75
C LYS A 109 -14.15 22.24 -87.51
N PHE A 110 -13.81 20.96 -87.61
CA PHE A 110 -13.80 20.04 -86.47
C PHE A 110 -12.74 20.46 -85.43
N LEU A 111 -11.52 20.78 -85.86
CA LEU A 111 -10.46 21.29 -84.98
C LEU A 111 -10.87 22.59 -84.30
N ALA A 112 -11.48 23.53 -85.03
CA ALA A 112 -11.99 24.76 -84.45
C ALA A 112 -13.08 24.49 -83.41
N HIS A 113 -14.00 23.57 -83.68
CA HIS A 113 -15.06 23.19 -82.74
C HIS A 113 -14.49 22.52 -81.48
N ASP A 114 -13.58 21.57 -81.63
CA ASP A 114 -12.98 20.84 -80.51
C ASP A 114 -12.07 21.73 -79.67
N ASN A 115 -11.29 22.61 -80.31
CA ASN A 115 -10.51 23.63 -79.60
C ASN A 115 -11.44 24.58 -78.82
N ASN A 116 -12.53 25.06 -79.43
CA ASN A 116 -13.51 25.90 -78.74
C ASN A 116 -14.17 25.18 -77.56
N LYS A 117 -14.50 23.89 -77.72
CA LYS A 117 -15.05 23.05 -76.64
C LYS A 117 -14.04 22.87 -75.51
N THR A 118 -12.78 22.60 -75.83
CA THR A 118 -11.68 22.45 -74.87
C THR A 118 -11.43 23.75 -74.11
N ILE A 119 -11.40 24.89 -74.82
CA ILE A 119 -11.29 26.22 -74.19
C ILE A 119 -12.48 26.49 -73.27
N ALA A 120 -13.69 26.13 -73.66
CA ALA A 120 -14.87 26.30 -72.81
C ALA A 120 -14.80 25.44 -71.53
N VAL A 121 -14.33 24.19 -71.63
CA VAL A 121 -14.12 23.31 -70.48
C VAL A 121 -13.01 23.85 -69.58
N MET A 122 -11.88 24.28 -70.17
CA MET A 122 -10.76 24.88 -69.44
C MET A 122 -11.18 26.12 -68.67
N LYS A 123 -11.91 27.05 -69.32
CA LYS A 123 -12.45 28.24 -68.67
C LYS A 123 -13.40 27.89 -67.51
N LYS A 124 -14.25 26.88 -67.67
CA LYS A 124 -15.12 26.41 -66.58
C LYS A 124 -14.33 25.84 -65.41
N SER A 125 -13.29 25.05 -65.69
CA SER A 125 -12.39 24.50 -64.66
C SER A 125 -11.62 25.60 -63.92
N ASP A 126 -11.09 26.57 -64.65
CA ASP A 126 -10.36 27.70 -64.08
C ASP A 126 -11.26 28.56 -63.20
N ASN A 127 -12.50 28.82 -63.64
CA ASN A 127 -13.48 29.55 -62.85
C ASN A 127 -13.85 28.78 -61.57
N LEU A 128 -14.10 27.47 -61.66
CA LEU A 128 -14.38 26.63 -60.48
C LEU A 128 -13.19 26.63 -59.51
N SER A 129 -11.96 26.51 -60.02
CA SER A 129 -10.74 26.56 -59.19
C SER A 129 -10.59 27.90 -58.45
N LYS A 130 -10.91 29.02 -59.12
CA LYS A 130 -10.93 30.35 -58.49
C LYS A 130 -12.02 30.47 -57.44
N ASP A 131 -13.23 30.01 -57.73
CA ASP A 131 -14.34 30.03 -56.77
C ASP A 131 -14.05 29.14 -55.54
N LEU A 132 -13.46 27.97 -55.74
CA LEU A 132 -13.01 27.08 -54.67
C LEU A 132 -11.93 27.74 -53.82
N SER A 133 -10.95 28.41 -54.44
CA SER A 133 -9.91 29.15 -53.73
C SER A 133 -10.49 30.27 -52.88
N ARG A 134 -11.47 31.03 -53.41
CA ARG A 134 -12.19 32.06 -52.65
C ARG A 134 -12.91 31.48 -51.44
N GLN A 135 -13.66 30.38 -51.61
CA GLN A 135 -14.35 29.72 -50.51
C GLN A 135 -13.38 29.22 -49.44
N ILE A 136 -12.24 28.64 -49.83
CA ILE A 136 -11.20 28.22 -48.89
C ILE A 136 -10.66 29.41 -48.09
N GLU A 137 -10.41 30.56 -48.72
CA GLU A 137 -9.98 31.76 -48.02
C GLU A 137 -11.04 32.30 -47.05
N GLU A 138 -12.32 32.29 -47.43
CA GLU A 138 -13.44 32.65 -46.57
C GLU A 138 -13.55 31.71 -45.36
N HIS A 139 -13.47 30.40 -45.57
CA HIS A 139 -13.43 29.41 -44.49
C HIS A 139 -12.22 29.58 -43.59
N LYS A 140 -11.04 29.91 -44.13
CA LYS A 140 -9.84 30.19 -43.34
C LYS A 140 -10.04 31.42 -42.45
N LYS A 141 -10.61 32.49 -42.99
CA LYS A 141 -10.92 33.71 -42.22
C LYS A 141 -11.93 33.43 -41.12
N ALA A 142 -13.03 32.76 -41.43
CA ALA A 142 -14.05 32.36 -40.44
C ALA A 142 -13.47 31.44 -39.35
N ASN A 143 -12.59 30.50 -39.72
CA ASN A 143 -11.93 29.62 -38.76
C ASN A 143 -10.94 30.37 -37.86
N TYR A 144 -10.24 31.38 -38.39
CA TYR A 144 -9.39 32.26 -37.59
C TYR A 144 -10.21 33.07 -36.58
N GLU A 145 -11.34 33.66 -37.00
CA GLU A 145 -12.25 34.38 -36.11
C GLU A 145 -12.82 33.45 -35.03
N TYR A 146 -13.24 32.24 -35.40
CA TYR A 146 -13.71 31.21 -34.47
C TYR A 146 -12.63 30.84 -33.43
N ALA A 147 -11.39 30.61 -33.87
CA ALA A 147 -10.28 30.31 -32.97
C ALA A 147 -9.96 31.49 -32.02
N SER A 148 -10.03 32.72 -32.53
CA SER A 148 -9.87 33.93 -31.71
C SER A 148 -10.99 34.06 -30.66
N LEU A 149 -12.25 33.81 -31.02
CA LEU A 149 -13.36 33.80 -30.08
C LEU A 149 -13.23 32.68 -29.06
N LYS A 150 -12.80 31.48 -29.48
CA LYS A 150 -12.60 30.34 -28.58
C LYS A 150 -11.50 30.61 -27.55
N SER A 151 -10.38 31.19 -27.97
CA SER A 151 -9.31 31.58 -27.03
C SER A 151 -9.75 32.67 -26.05
N LYS A 152 -10.54 33.66 -26.50
CA LYS A 152 -11.16 34.64 -25.60
C LYS A 152 -12.13 33.99 -24.61
N LEU A 153 -12.95 33.04 -25.05
CA LEU A 153 -13.87 32.29 -24.19
C LEU A 153 -13.10 31.49 -23.14
N GLN A 154 -12.03 30.80 -23.54
CA GLN A 154 -11.15 30.06 -22.63
C GLN A 154 -10.53 30.98 -21.58
N TYR A 155 -10.01 32.14 -22.00
CA TYR A 155 -9.47 33.14 -21.08
C TYR A 155 -10.54 33.61 -20.08
N ILE A 156 -11.76 33.87 -20.55
CA ILE A 156 -12.86 34.27 -19.66
C ILE A 156 -13.20 33.15 -18.66
N ASP A 157 -13.28 31.89 -19.10
CA ASP A 157 -13.54 30.76 -18.20
C ASP A 157 -12.43 30.58 -17.15
N GLU A 158 -11.16 30.65 -17.56
CA GLU A 158 -10.02 30.62 -16.64
C GLU A 158 -10.08 31.76 -15.62
N THR A 159 -10.36 32.99 -16.07
CA THR A 159 -10.52 34.13 -15.15
C THR A 159 -11.71 33.94 -14.21
N LEU A 160 -12.82 33.34 -14.67
CA LEU A 160 -13.97 33.04 -13.84
C LEU A 160 -13.63 31.99 -12.78
N GLN A 161 -12.90 30.93 -13.13
CA GLN A 161 -12.43 29.93 -12.16
C GLN A 161 -11.54 30.55 -11.09
N ILE A 162 -10.62 31.44 -11.48
CA ILE A 162 -9.79 32.20 -10.55
C ILE A 162 -10.67 33.06 -9.63
N LEU A 163 -11.65 33.78 -10.18
CA LEU A 163 -12.57 34.61 -9.39
C LEU A 163 -13.43 33.77 -8.42
N LEU A 164 -13.91 32.60 -8.83
CA LEU A 164 -14.61 31.66 -7.94
C LEU A 164 -13.70 31.16 -6.81
N SER A 165 -12.42 30.91 -7.10
CA SER A 165 -11.45 30.53 -6.09
C SER A 165 -11.25 31.64 -5.05
N PHE A 166 -11.17 32.90 -5.50
CA PHE A 166 -11.11 34.06 -4.61
C PHE A 166 -12.40 34.25 -3.82
N GLN A 167 -13.57 34.04 -4.43
CA GLN A 167 -14.84 34.08 -3.70
C GLN A 167 -14.89 33.02 -2.59
N ASN A 168 -14.47 31.79 -2.88
CA ASN A 168 -14.40 30.73 -1.87
C ASN A 168 -13.40 31.06 -0.76
N PHE A 169 -12.24 31.62 -1.11
CA PHE A 169 -11.27 32.10 -0.13
C PHE A 169 -11.85 33.21 0.76
N LEU A 170 -12.51 34.21 0.18
CA LEU A 170 -13.14 35.30 0.94
C LEU A 170 -14.29 34.80 1.82
N TYR A 171 -15.05 33.80 1.37
CA TYR A 171 -16.06 33.14 2.20
C TYR A 171 -15.43 32.40 3.40
N ASN A 172 -14.27 31.78 3.21
CA ASN A 172 -13.54 31.10 4.28
C ASN A 172 -12.86 32.08 5.26
N ALA A 173 -12.47 33.26 4.79
CA ALA A 173 -11.93 34.33 5.63
C ALA A 173 -13.02 35.12 6.39
N ALA A 174 -14.26 35.09 5.91
CA ALA A 174 -15.36 35.79 6.55
C ALA A 174 -15.74 35.15 7.92
N PRO A 175 -16.22 35.96 8.89
CA PRO A 175 -16.63 35.47 10.21
C PRO A 175 -17.68 34.36 10.14
N ILE A 176 -17.60 33.41 11.08
CA ILE A 176 -18.48 32.23 11.17
C ILE A 176 -19.96 32.64 11.26
N MET A 177 -20.27 33.74 11.98
CA MET A 177 -21.62 34.29 12.11
C MET A 177 -22.24 34.70 10.77
N TRP A 178 -21.43 35.19 9.83
CA TRP A 178 -21.91 35.56 8.49
C TRP A 178 -22.03 34.32 7.59
N ARG A 179 -21.13 33.35 7.76
CA ARG A 179 -21.13 32.07 7.05
C ARG A 179 -22.41 31.26 7.27
N GLU A 180 -22.97 31.29 8.47
CA GLU A 180 -24.19 30.55 8.79
C GLU A 180 -25.44 31.15 8.12
N THR A 181 -25.42 32.43 7.79
CA THR A 181 -26.55 33.15 7.16
C THR A 181 -26.57 33.06 5.63
N VAL A 182 -25.44 32.73 5.00
CA VAL A 182 -25.28 32.71 3.55
C VAL A 182 -24.89 31.31 3.10
N ALA A 183 -25.68 30.71 2.21
CA ALA A 183 -25.37 29.40 1.65
C ALA A 183 -23.99 29.38 0.97
N LYS A 184 -23.18 28.36 1.24
CA LYS A 184 -21.84 28.20 0.67
C LYS A 184 -21.90 28.29 -0.85
N PRO A 185 -21.10 29.15 -1.50
CA PRO A 185 -21.03 29.19 -2.96
C PRO A 185 -20.59 27.80 -3.43
N THR A 186 -21.52 27.08 -4.07
CA THR A 186 -21.27 25.74 -4.59
C THR A 186 -20.38 25.89 -5.81
N VAL A 187 -19.18 25.31 -5.74
CA VAL A 187 -18.25 25.23 -6.86
C VAL A 187 -18.94 24.40 -7.94
N LYS A 188 -19.47 25.06 -8.97
CA LYS A 188 -19.92 24.38 -10.18
C LYS A 188 -18.70 24.07 -11.02
N SER A 189 -18.56 22.80 -11.38
CA SER A 189 -17.55 22.29 -12.30
C SER A 189 -17.50 23.09 -13.58
N GLU A 190 -16.28 23.26 -14.11
CA GLU A 190 -15.92 23.75 -15.46
C GLU A 190 -17.13 24.11 -16.34
N ILE A 191 -17.37 25.41 -16.52
CA ILE A 191 -18.38 25.89 -17.47
C ILE A 191 -17.97 25.43 -18.87
N PHE A 192 -16.66 25.38 -19.14
CA PHE A 192 -16.05 24.84 -20.33
C PHE A 192 -15.18 23.62 -20.01
N SER A 193 -15.64 22.42 -20.34
CA SER A 193 -14.77 21.24 -20.32
C SER A 193 -13.85 21.30 -21.53
N SER A 194 -12.55 21.42 -21.29
CA SER A 194 -11.52 21.38 -22.35
C SER A 194 -11.33 19.99 -22.94
N GLU A 195 -12.15 19.01 -22.57
CA GLU A 195 -12.04 17.66 -23.09
C GLU A 195 -12.52 17.58 -24.54
N SER A 196 -11.53 17.59 -25.42
CA SER A 196 -11.52 16.86 -26.69
C SER A 196 -12.62 17.26 -27.67
N ASN A 197 -12.35 18.34 -28.40
CA ASN A 197 -12.38 18.40 -29.87
C ASN A 197 -12.42 19.88 -30.28
N ILE A 198 -11.44 20.30 -31.08
CA ILE A 198 -11.39 21.66 -31.64
C ILE A 198 -12.61 21.94 -32.54
N PHE A 199 -13.30 20.89 -32.98
CA PHE A 199 -14.39 20.90 -33.95
C PHE A 199 -15.79 20.60 -33.39
N CYS A 200 -15.95 20.39 -32.08
CA CYS A 200 -17.29 20.19 -31.52
C CYS A 200 -18.08 21.49 -31.54
N LYS A 201 -19.31 21.45 -32.07
CA LYS A 201 -20.29 22.53 -31.95
C LYS A 201 -20.42 22.88 -30.46
N LEU A 202 -20.05 24.11 -30.12
CA LEU A 202 -20.30 24.65 -28.80
C LEU A 202 -21.81 24.76 -28.64
N ASP A 203 -22.35 24.10 -27.62
CA ASP A 203 -23.76 24.22 -27.27
C ASP A 203 -23.95 25.55 -26.54
N ILE A 204 -24.31 26.58 -27.32
CA ILE A 204 -24.49 27.96 -26.84
C ILE A 204 -25.63 27.99 -25.81
N ASP A 205 -26.66 27.16 -25.98
CA ASP A 205 -27.82 27.13 -25.10
C ASP A 205 -27.42 26.60 -23.72
N ALA A 206 -26.66 25.50 -23.66
CA ALA A 206 -26.12 24.97 -22.40
C ALA A 206 -25.17 25.94 -21.69
N LEU A 207 -24.36 26.72 -22.44
CA LEU A 207 -23.49 27.75 -21.87
C LEU A 207 -24.29 28.92 -21.30
N THR A 208 -25.32 29.39 -22.01
CA THR A 208 -26.17 30.50 -21.53
C THR A 208 -26.98 30.09 -20.31
N GLU A 209 -27.52 28.87 -20.25
CA GLU A 209 -28.19 28.36 -19.06
C GLU A 209 -27.23 28.33 -17.87
N ARG A 210 -26.02 27.76 -18.03
CA ARG A 210 -25.00 27.71 -16.96
C ARG A 210 -24.60 29.09 -16.46
N LEU A 211 -24.49 30.07 -17.36
CA LEU A 211 -24.12 31.45 -17.02
C LEU A 211 -25.27 32.16 -16.27
N ASN A 212 -26.52 31.87 -16.61
CA ASN A 212 -27.70 32.41 -15.92
C ASN A 212 -27.91 31.81 -14.52
N VAL A 213 -27.38 30.61 -14.23
CA VAL A 213 -27.46 30.00 -12.88
C VAL A 213 -26.29 30.42 -11.97
N LEU A 214 -25.47 31.40 -12.35
CA LEU A 214 -24.43 31.93 -11.46
C LEU A 214 -25.06 32.93 -10.47
N PRO A 215 -25.08 32.64 -9.16
CA PRO A 215 -25.59 33.59 -8.18
C PRO A 215 -24.69 34.84 -8.12
N PRO A 216 -25.25 36.02 -7.82
CA PRO A 216 -24.46 37.22 -7.64
C PRO A 216 -23.42 37.01 -6.50
N PRO A 217 -22.20 37.54 -6.65
CA PRO A 217 -21.15 37.35 -5.65
C PRO A 217 -21.52 38.09 -4.35
N CYS A 218 -22.00 37.34 -3.36
CA CYS A 218 -22.15 37.84 -2.00
C CYS A 218 -20.77 37.86 -1.32
N LEU A 219 -20.19 39.04 -1.17
CA LEU A 219 -18.90 39.25 -0.49
C LEU A 219 -19.13 39.97 0.84
N TYR A 220 -18.48 39.47 1.90
CA TYR A 220 -18.46 40.13 3.20
C TYR A 220 -17.52 41.35 3.19
N PHE A 221 -16.35 41.21 2.57
CA PHE A 221 -15.32 42.24 2.50
C PHE A 221 -15.59 43.20 1.34
N LYS A 222 -15.60 44.51 1.64
CA LYS A 222 -15.79 45.57 0.63
C LYS A 222 -14.48 46.25 0.24
N THR A 223 -13.51 46.28 1.14
CA THR A 223 -12.19 46.86 0.91
C THR A 223 -11.08 45.85 1.24
N PRO A 224 -9.96 45.85 0.49
CA PRO A 224 -8.83 44.96 0.77
C PRO A 224 -8.23 45.12 2.17
N ASP A 225 -8.25 46.33 2.72
CA ASP A 225 -7.68 46.64 4.04
C ASP A 225 -8.33 45.81 5.16
N GLN A 226 -9.63 45.50 5.04
CA GLN A 226 -10.36 44.67 6.00
C GLN A 226 -9.78 43.25 6.10
N LEU A 227 -9.22 42.74 5.02
CA LEU A 227 -8.59 41.42 5.01
C LEU A 227 -7.23 41.46 5.71
N VAL A 228 -6.49 42.56 5.55
CA VAL A 228 -5.21 42.78 6.25
C VAL A 228 -5.44 42.87 7.76
N ASP A 229 -6.52 43.50 8.20
CA ASP A 229 -6.90 43.55 9.62
C ASP A 229 -7.23 42.16 10.17
N VAL A 230 -7.96 41.33 9.40
CA VAL A 230 -8.25 39.94 9.78
C VAL A 230 -6.96 39.13 9.87
N PHE A 231 -6.04 39.27 8.91
CA PHE A 231 -4.74 38.61 8.98
C PHE A 231 -3.89 39.08 10.14
N GLY A 232 -3.85 40.38 10.42
CA GLY A 232 -3.15 40.91 11.58
C GLY A 232 -3.75 40.42 12.91
N ALA A 233 -5.07 40.25 12.99
CA ALA A 233 -5.73 39.64 14.14
C ALA A 233 -5.37 38.15 14.27
N LEU A 234 -5.34 37.42 13.16
CA LEU A 234 -4.96 36.00 13.12
C LEU A 234 -3.49 35.80 13.50
N GLU A 235 -2.59 36.67 13.04
CA GLU A 235 -1.17 36.67 13.43
C GLU A 235 -1.01 36.90 14.93
N LYS A 236 -1.73 37.87 15.50
CA LYS A 236 -1.74 38.11 16.96
C LYS A 236 -2.28 36.91 17.73
N GLN A 237 -3.35 36.29 17.25
CA GLN A 237 -3.89 35.07 17.87
C GLN A 237 -2.89 33.92 17.80
N ASN A 238 -2.26 33.70 16.65
CA ASN A 238 -1.24 32.67 16.46
C ASN A 238 -0.02 32.91 17.35
N LEU A 239 0.41 34.16 17.50
CA LEU A 239 1.47 34.53 18.43
C LEU A 239 1.06 34.25 19.88
N ASN A 240 -0.17 34.58 20.26
CA ASN A 240 -0.69 34.27 21.59
C ASN A 240 -0.72 32.75 21.85
N TYR A 241 -1.20 31.97 20.88
CA TYR A 241 -1.18 30.50 20.98
C TYR A 241 0.24 29.97 21.12
N LEU A 242 1.21 30.54 20.41
CA LEU A 242 2.61 30.14 20.52
C LEU A 242 3.18 30.46 21.91
N LEU A 243 2.91 31.65 22.44
CA LEU A 243 3.34 32.06 23.78
C LEU A 243 2.73 31.15 24.85
N VAL A 244 1.41 30.94 24.82
CA VAL A 244 0.71 30.03 25.74
C VAL A 244 1.26 28.61 25.62
N THR A 245 1.60 28.15 24.41
CA THR A 245 2.21 26.82 24.21
C THR A 245 3.59 26.74 24.86
N GLU A 246 4.40 27.80 24.76
CA GLU A 246 5.73 27.85 25.38
C GLU A 246 5.64 27.90 26.91
N GLU A 247 4.72 28.71 27.45
CA GLU A 247 4.43 28.73 28.89
C GLU A 247 3.98 27.35 29.40
N LEU A 248 3.05 26.71 28.69
CA LEU A 248 2.58 25.36 29.04
C LEU A 248 3.72 24.34 28.94
N ASN A 249 4.62 24.49 27.97
CA ASN A 249 5.78 23.63 27.84
C ASN A 249 6.74 23.78 29.03
N ALA A 250 6.95 25.00 29.54
CA ALA A 250 7.73 25.23 30.75
C ALA A 250 7.10 24.55 31.98
N GLU A 251 5.78 24.72 32.18
CA GLU A 251 5.04 24.05 33.27
C GLU A 251 5.08 22.52 33.14
N LYS A 252 4.93 21.99 31.93
CA LYS A 252 5.08 20.56 31.65
C LYS A 252 6.47 20.06 32.04
N GLN A 253 7.54 20.79 31.72
CA GLN A 253 8.90 20.40 32.09
C GLN A 253 9.10 20.42 33.61
N GLN A 254 8.55 21.42 34.31
CA GLN A 254 8.58 21.46 35.78
C GLN A 254 7.84 20.26 36.38
N PHE A 255 6.64 19.95 35.88
CA PHE A 255 5.87 18.79 36.29
C PHE A 255 6.67 17.50 36.07
N LEU A 256 7.27 17.29 34.90
CA LEU A 256 8.08 16.10 34.63
C LEU A 256 9.27 15.97 35.60
N LYS A 257 9.96 17.08 35.91
CA LYS A 257 11.04 17.08 36.93
C LYS A 257 10.51 16.70 38.31
N SER A 258 9.34 17.21 38.70
CA SER A 258 8.70 16.87 39.98
C SER A 258 8.32 15.39 40.07
N VAL A 259 7.82 14.81 38.97
CA VAL A 259 7.49 13.38 38.88
C VAL A 259 8.75 12.52 38.97
N GLN A 260 9.83 12.90 38.27
CA GLN A 260 11.11 12.19 38.37
C GLN A 260 11.67 12.23 39.79
N ARG A 261 11.60 13.39 40.45
CA ARG A 261 12.01 13.53 41.86
C ARG A 261 11.15 12.63 42.76
N LEU A 262 9.83 12.64 42.61
CA LEU A 262 8.93 11.79 43.38
C LEU A 262 9.26 10.30 43.18
N LYS A 263 9.49 9.89 41.93
CA LYS A 263 9.89 8.51 41.62
C LYS A 263 11.17 8.12 42.35
N SER A 264 12.20 8.97 42.32
CA SER A 264 13.46 8.70 43.04
C SER A 264 13.29 8.60 44.56
N VAL A 265 12.40 9.40 45.14
CA VAL A 265 12.07 9.33 46.58
C VAL A 265 11.35 8.02 46.89
N ILE A 266 10.34 7.64 46.10
CA ILE A 266 9.62 6.38 46.28
C ILE A 266 10.59 5.19 46.15
N ASP A 267 11.48 5.19 45.16
CA ASP A 267 12.47 4.12 44.99
C ASP A 267 13.41 4.04 46.21
N SER A 268 13.80 5.18 46.79
CA SER A 268 14.62 5.20 48.01
C SER A 268 13.87 4.70 49.25
N GLU A 269 12.59 5.06 49.41
CA GLU A 269 11.74 4.58 50.50
C GLU A 269 11.47 3.07 50.39
N LEU A 270 11.24 2.56 49.18
CA LEU A 270 11.09 1.12 48.94
C LEU A 270 12.36 0.36 49.29
N ASN A 271 13.53 0.86 48.89
CA ASN A 271 14.81 0.26 49.26
C ASN A 271 15.04 0.30 50.78
N TYR A 272 14.67 1.40 51.44
CA TYR A 272 14.76 1.50 52.90
C TYR A 272 13.85 0.50 53.61
N ILE A 273 12.60 0.37 53.17
CA ILE A 273 11.66 -0.62 53.71
C ILE A 273 12.19 -2.04 53.48
N GLN A 274 12.69 -2.35 52.29
CA GLN A 274 13.27 -3.66 51.98
C GLN A 274 14.46 -3.98 52.90
N GLN A 275 15.34 -3.01 53.13
CA GLN A 275 16.45 -3.17 54.06
C GLN A 275 15.93 -3.43 55.49
N LYS A 276 14.92 -2.69 55.94
CA LYS A 276 14.32 -2.90 57.27
C LYS A 276 13.69 -4.27 57.41
N ILE A 277 13.03 -4.78 56.38
CA ILE A 277 12.49 -6.14 56.37
C ILE A 277 13.62 -7.16 56.55
N SER A 278 14.70 -7.06 55.77
CA SER A 278 15.86 -7.95 55.89
C SER A 278 16.48 -7.90 57.29
N GLU A 279 16.69 -6.70 57.84
CA GLU A 279 17.21 -6.52 59.21
C GLU A 279 16.30 -7.21 60.24
N THR A 280 14.97 -7.06 60.11
CA THR A 280 14.04 -7.73 61.02
C THR A 280 14.03 -9.25 60.86
N GLU A 281 14.13 -9.78 59.63
CA GLU A 281 14.22 -11.22 59.38
C GLU A 281 15.48 -11.82 60.03
N ASP A 282 16.62 -11.14 59.91
CA ASP A 282 17.87 -11.55 60.54
C ASP A 282 17.74 -11.56 62.08
N THR A 283 17.12 -10.53 62.66
CA THR A 283 16.89 -10.50 64.12
C THR A 283 15.95 -11.62 64.58
N ILE A 284 14.90 -11.93 63.81
CA ILE A 284 13.99 -13.04 64.09
C ILE A 284 14.75 -14.36 64.04
N GLN A 285 15.60 -14.55 63.03
CA GLN A 285 16.39 -15.78 62.89
C GLN A 285 17.39 -15.94 64.05
N CYS A 286 18.07 -14.87 64.44
CA CYS A 286 18.97 -14.87 65.60
C CYS A 286 18.21 -15.22 66.89
N ASN A 287 17.02 -14.64 67.08
CA ASN A 287 16.18 -14.92 68.24
C ASN A 287 15.70 -16.38 68.27
N LYS A 288 15.31 -16.95 67.11
CA LYS A 288 14.95 -18.38 67.01
C LYS A 288 16.11 -19.30 67.38
N SER A 289 17.31 -19.03 66.88
CA SER A 289 18.51 -19.80 67.25
C SER A 289 18.79 -19.70 68.75
N ARG A 290 18.71 -18.50 69.32
CA ARG A 290 18.91 -18.29 70.76
C ARG A 290 17.82 -18.98 71.61
N GLU A 291 16.58 -18.99 71.14
CA GLU A 291 15.50 -19.74 71.80
C GLU A 291 15.80 -21.25 71.81
N ALA A 292 16.30 -21.79 70.70
CA ALA A 292 16.70 -23.19 70.61
C ALA A 292 17.85 -23.51 71.58
N GLU A 293 18.87 -22.65 71.66
CA GLU A 293 19.99 -22.80 72.61
C GLU A 293 19.53 -22.78 74.07
N LEU A 294 18.65 -21.84 74.43
CA LEU A 294 18.08 -21.72 75.77
C LEU A 294 17.22 -22.94 76.11
N LYS A 295 16.39 -23.42 75.17
CA LYS A 295 15.61 -24.66 75.33
C LYS A 295 16.53 -25.84 75.59
N CYS A 296 17.60 -26.02 74.80
CA CYS A 296 18.57 -27.09 75.03
C CYS A 296 19.24 -26.98 76.40
N SER A 297 19.63 -25.78 76.81
CA SER A 297 20.26 -25.54 78.12
C SER A 297 19.28 -25.82 79.28
N PHE A 298 18.03 -25.39 79.15
CA PHE A 298 16.98 -25.65 80.12
C PHE A 298 16.71 -27.14 80.28
N PHE A 299 16.56 -27.88 79.18
CA PHE A 299 16.34 -29.33 79.23
C PHE A 299 17.54 -30.10 79.81
N LYS A 300 18.77 -29.62 79.60
CA LYS A 300 19.95 -30.18 80.29
C LYS A 300 19.85 -30.00 81.79
N ILE A 301 19.57 -28.78 82.28
CA ILE A 301 19.44 -28.50 83.72
C ILE A 301 18.32 -29.33 84.35
N LEU A 302 17.18 -29.46 83.67
CA LEU A 302 16.04 -30.25 84.14
C LEU A 302 16.41 -31.73 84.27
N ASN A 303 17.07 -32.31 83.25
CA ASN A 303 17.44 -33.72 83.25
C ASN A 303 18.61 -34.06 84.18
N GLU A 304 19.60 -33.18 84.32
CA GLU A 304 20.80 -33.46 85.11
C GLU A 304 20.60 -33.16 86.59
N ASN A 305 20.18 -31.93 86.93
CA ASN A 305 20.22 -31.48 88.33
C ASN A 305 18.90 -31.74 89.06
N ILE A 306 17.78 -31.31 88.48
CA ILE A 306 16.48 -31.35 89.17
C ILE A 306 15.97 -32.78 89.25
N ARG A 307 16.08 -33.55 88.15
CA ARG A 307 15.68 -34.95 88.13
C ARG A 307 16.48 -35.79 89.12
N TYR A 308 17.79 -35.56 89.22
CA TYR A 308 18.62 -36.27 90.20
C TYR A 308 18.25 -35.91 91.64
N LEU A 309 18.00 -34.63 91.94
CA LEU A 309 17.62 -34.20 93.30
C LEU A 309 16.29 -34.80 93.78
N ILE A 310 15.28 -34.87 92.90
CA ILE A 310 13.94 -35.37 93.28
C ILE A 310 13.85 -36.90 93.18
N SER A 311 14.51 -37.50 92.19
CA SER A 311 14.41 -38.94 91.90
C SER A 311 15.63 -39.75 92.36
N SER A 312 16.57 -39.17 93.11
CA SER A 312 17.65 -39.94 93.73
C SER A 312 17.05 -40.97 94.69
N GLU A 313 17.60 -42.18 94.66
CA GLU A 313 17.23 -43.26 95.57
C GLU A 313 17.30 -42.81 97.03
N THR A 314 18.29 -41.99 97.39
CA THR A 314 18.44 -41.46 98.75
C THR A 314 17.32 -40.49 99.14
N ALA A 315 16.88 -39.64 98.21
CA ALA A 315 15.82 -38.66 98.47
C ALA A 315 14.46 -39.36 98.64
N LEU A 316 14.18 -40.34 97.78
CA LEU A 316 12.98 -41.19 97.88
C LEU A 316 13.00 -42.06 99.14
N GLN A 317 14.16 -42.60 99.54
CA GLN A 317 14.31 -43.34 100.80
C GLN A 317 14.03 -42.45 102.01
N ILE A 318 14.58 -41.23 102.07
CA ILE A 318 14.31 -40.29 103.16
C ILE A 318 12.82 -39.95 103.21
N LEU A 319 12.19 -39.67 102.07
CA LEU A 319 10.75 -39.42 101.99
C LEU A 319 9.96 -40.57 102.59
N ASN A 320 10.24 -41.82 102.17
CA ASN A 320 9.58 -43.00 102.70
C ASN A 320 9.78 -43.17 104.22
N TYR A 321 10.98 -42.88 104.75
CA TYR A 321 11.24 -42.98 106.19
C TYR A 321 10.48 -41.92 107.00
N VAL A 322 10.40 -40.69 106.49
CA VAL A 322 9.66 -39.60 107.13
C VAL A 322 8.16 -39.91 107.12
N GLU A 323 7.61 -40.35 106.00
CA GLU A 323 6.22 -40.79 105.91
C GLU A 323 5.93 -41.94 106.89
N PHE A 324 6.78 -42.97 106.90
CA PHE A 324 6.61 -44.11 107.80
C PHE A 324 6.65 -43.73 109.29
N THR A 325 7.59 -42.86 109.68
CA THR A 325 7.72 -42.44 111.09
C THR A 325 6.58 -41.53 111.52
N PHE A 326 6.11 -40.65 110.64
CA PHE A 326 4.95 -39.78 110.88
C PHE A 326 3.67 -40.61 111.06
N GLU A 327 3.43 -41.60 110.20
CA GLU A 327 2.26 -42.49 110.28
C GLU A 327 2.21 -43.29 111.59
N GLN A 328 3.36 -43.73 112.10
CA GLN A 328 3.43 -44.51 113.34
C GLN A 328 3.24 -43.68 114.61
N THR A 329 3.68 -42.40 114.60
CA THR A 329 3.77 -41.60 115.83
C THR A 329 2.61 -40.64 116.02
N ILE A 330 2.07 -40.06 114.95
CA ILE A 330 1.09 -38.97 115.04
C ILE A 330 -0.27 -39.40 114.48
N ALA A 331 -0.34 -39.71 113.18
CA ALA A 331 -1.58 -40.08 112.50
C ALA A 331 -1.33 -40.66 111.11
N GLN A 332 -2.28 -41.45 110.58
CA GLN A 332 -2.30 -41.82 109.17
C GLN A 332 -2.39 -40.55 108.31
N ASN A 333 -1.64 -40.52 107.20
CA ASN A 333 -1.42 -39.34 106.39
C ASN A 333 -2.67 -38.98 105.53
N ASP A 334 -3.76 -38.57 106.17
CA ASP A 334 -5.04 -38.25 105.51
C ASP A 334 -5.08 -36.84 104.88
N THR A 335 -4.14 -35.99 105.26
CA THR A 335 -3.90 -34.67 104.68
C THR A 335 -2.55 -34.73 103.99
N ASN A 336 -2.47 -34.57 102.66
CA ASN A 336 -1.22 -34.56 101.87
C ASN A 336 -0.23 -33.48 102.34
N LEU A 337 0.36 -33.65 103.52
CA LEU A 337 1.28 -32.72 104.14
C LEU A 337 2.61 -32.76 103.37
N SER A 338 3.30 -31.63 103.32
CA SER A 338 4.64 -31.62 102.74
C SER A 338 5.58 -32.48 103.62
N PRO A 339 6.56 -33.20 103.05
CA PRO A 339 7.52 -33.98 103.84
C PRO A 339 8.27 -33.14 104.88
N LEU A 340 8.47 -31.85 104.60
CA LEU A 340 9.05 -30.89 105.54
C LEU A 340 8.12 -30.59 106.73
N GLU A 341 6.82 -30.49 106.47
CA GLU A 341 5.80 -30.29 107.50
C GLU A 341 5.63 -31.53 108.36
N MET A 342 5.68 -32.74 107.75
CA MET A 342 5.72 -34.02 108.48
C MET A 342 6.91 -34.06 109.44
N MET A 343 8.11 -33.71 108.95
CA MET A 343 9.33 -33.71 109.76
C MET A 343 9.28 -32.67 110.88
N SER A 344 8.75 -31.47 110.62
CA SER A 344 8.59 -30.44 111.65
C SER A 344 7.61 -30.86 112.75
N CYS A 345 6.56 -31.61 112.39
CA CYS A 345 5.65 -32.20 113.36
C CYS A 345 6.33 -33.28 114.20
N LEU A 346 7.13 -34.16 113.58
CA LEU A 346 7.92 -35.16 114.29
C LEU A 346 8.92 -34.52 115.26
N GLU A 347 9.61 -33.45 114.85
CA GLU A 347 10.53 -32.70 115.71
C GLU A 347 9.80 -32.11 116.92
N ARG A 348 8.61 -31.54 116.73
CA ARG A 348 7.81 -31.02 117.84
C ARG A 348 7.39 -32.10 118.83
N GLU A 349 6.97 -33.27 118.35
CA GLU A 349 6.64 -34.39 119.26
C GLU A 349 7.89 -34.92 119.97
N PHE A 350 9.03 -34.99 119.28
CA PHE A 350 10.30 -35.34 119.90
C PHE A 350 10.67 -34.35 121.01
N ASP A 351 10.54 -33.05 120.76
CA ASP A 351 10.81 -32.00 121.74
C ASP A 351 9.85 -32.07 122.93
N ASN A 352 8.56 -32.36 122.70
CA ASN A 352 7.59 -32.57 123.79
C ASN A 352 8.01 -33.75 124.69
N ILE A 353 8.37 -34.89 124.08
CA ILE A 353 8.84 -36.07 124.81
C ILE A 353 10.13 -35.75 125.59
N MET A 354 11.04 -34.98 125.00
CA MET A 354 12.27 -34.55 125.69
C MET A 354 11.98 -33.61 126.86
N LEU A 355 11.05 -32.67 126.71
CA LEU A 355 10.61 -31.81 127.82
C LEU A 355 10.01 -32.65 128.96
N ASP A 356 9.14 -33.60 128.65
CA ASP A 356 8.57 -34.52 129.63
C ASP A 356 9.66 -35.32 130.36
N LEU A 357 10.67 -35.83 129.63
CA LEU A 357 11.81 -36.53 130.23
C LEU A 357 12.62 -35.63 131.18
N THR A 358 12.80 -34.36 130.85
CA THR A 358 13.53 -33.41 131.71
C THR A 358 12.76 -32.96 132.94
N ALA A 359 11.43 -33.12 132.96
CA ALA A 359 10.58 -32.75 134.09
C ALA A 359 10.71 -33.74 135.28
N PHE A 360 11.26 -34.93 135.06
CA PHE A 360 11.46 -35.91 136.14
C PHE A 360 12.68 -35.54 137.00
N ASP A 361 12.45 -35.42 138.32
CA ASP A 361 13.51 -35.16 139.30
C ASP A 361 14.48 -36.34 139.38
N LEU A 362 15.75 -36.08 139.06
CA LEU A 362 16.84 -37.08 139.10
C LEU A 362 17.00 -37.70 140.50
N ASP A 363 16.65 -36.99 141.57
CA ASP A 363 16.71 -37.54 142.93
C ASP A 363 15.51 -38.44 143.25
N GLU A 364 14.37 -38.23 142.59
CA GLU A 364 13.22 -39.15 142.66
C GLU A 364 13.50 -40.40 141.83
N ILE A 365 14.07 -40.26 140.63
CA ILE A 365 14.52 -41.40 139.80
C ILE A 365 15.55 -42.24 140.55
N LYS A 366 16.59 -41.64 141.15
CA LYS A 366 17.59 -42.38 141.93
C LYS A 366 17.01 -43.04 143.19
N ARG A 367 16.00 -42.43 143.81
CA ARG A 367 15.29 -43.04 144.94
C ARG A 367 14.48 -44.24 144.50
N ILE A 368 13.69 -44.11 143.43
CA ILE A 368 12.92 -45.19 142.83
C ILE A 368 13.86 -46.31 142.37
N GLU A 369 14.97 -45.98 141.71
CA GLU A 369 15.98 -46.94 141.28
C GLU A 369 16.57 -47.69 142.48
N LYS A 370 16.98 -46.98 143.54
CA LYS A 370 17.50 -47.60 144.77
C LYS A 370 16.45 -48.45 145.49
N GLU A 371 15.20 -48.01 145.51
CA GLU A 371 14.08 -48.76 146.10
C GLU A 371 13.80 -50.03 145.29
N ILE A 372 13.69 -49.94 143.96
CA ILE A 372 13.53 -51.09 143.05
C ILE A 372 14.70 -52.07 143.20
N TYR A 373 15.95 -51.60 143.24
CA TYR A 373 17.09 -52.48 143.47
C TYR A 373 17.04 -53.14 144.85
N SER A 374 16.71 -52.40 145.91
CA SER A 374 16.60 -52.96 147.26
C SER A 374 15.45 -53.97 147.38
N GLY A 375 14.30 -53.67 146.77
CA GLY A 375 13.13 -54.54 146.67
C GLY A 375 13.44 -55.80 145.88
N GLY A 376 14.06 -55.66 144.71
CA GLY A 376 14.55 -56.78 143.90
C GLY A 376 15.53 -57.68 144.66
N VAL A 377 16.44 -57.12 145.47
CA VAL A 377 17.34 -57.91 146.32
C VAL A 377 16.57 -58.68 147.41
N ILE A 378 15.55 -58.07 148.02
CA ILE A 378 14.70 -58.74 149.01
C ILE A 378 13.87 -59.86 148.35
N GLU A 379 13.28 -59.60 147.18
CA GLU A 379 12.54 -60.59 146.40
C GLU A 379 13.43 -61.76 145.98
N ILE A 380 14.65 -61.50 145.50
CA ILE A 380 15.62 -62.54 145.16
C ILE A 380 15.98 -63.38 146.40
N LYS A 381 16.15 -62.76 147.57
CA LYS A 381 16.39 -63.48 148.83
C LYS A 381 15.19 -64.35 149.22
N LYS A 382 13.96 -63.79 149.17
CA LYS A 382 12.72 -64.53 149.45
C LYS A 382 12.54 -65.70 148.46
N ALA A 383 12.77 -65.47 147.17
CA ALA A 383 12.73 -66.50 146.13
C ALA A 383 13.76 -67.61 146.38
N LYS A 384 15.00 -67.28 146.81
CA LYS A 384 16.02 -68.28 147.18
C LYS A 384 15.61 -69.11 148.40
N VAL A 385 15.01 -68.50 149.42
CA VAL A 385 14.53 -69.22 150.61
C VAL A 385 13.34 -70.13 150.26
N ALA A 386 12.36 -69.60 149.53
CA ALA A 386 11.21 -70.37 149.05
C ALA A 386 11.67 -71.56 148.20
N ASN A 387 12.63 -71.37 147.30
CA ASN A 387 13.19 -72.46 146.47
C ASN A 387 13.90 -73.54 147.32
N LYS A 388 14.66 -73.15 148.36
CA LYS A 388 15.24 -74.14 149.31
C LYS A 388 14.14 -74.93 150.04
N LEU A 389 13.07 -74.25 150.47
CA LEU A 389 11.96 -74.87 151.17
C LEU A 389 11.17 -75.82 150.26
N LEU A 390 10.91 -75.42 149.01
CA LEU A 390 10.28 -76.24 147.98
C LEU A 390 11.13 -77.48 147.67
N LYS A 391 12.45 -77.34 147.53
CA LYS A 391 13.36 -78.50 147.39
C LYS A 391 13.31 -79.46 148.59
N ASN A 392 13.15 -78.94 149.80
CA ASN A 392 13.02 -79.77 151.01
C ASN A 392 11.65 -80.48 151.07
N VAL A 393 10.57 -79.79 150.72
CA VAL A 393 9.23 -80.36 150.60
C VAL A 393 9.21 -81.43 149.49
N ASP A 394 9.83 -81.19 148.34
CA ASP A 394 9.95 -82.19 147.26
C ASP A 394 10.73 -83.43 147.71
N LYS A 395 11.81 -83.26 148.47
CA LYS A 395 12.56 -84.40 149.06
C LYS A 395 11.68 -85.19 150.04
N LEU A 396 10.91 -84.49 150.88
CA LEU A 396 9.99 -85.12 151.82
C LEU A 396 8.84 -85.83 151.10
N SER A 397 8.25 -85.20 150.08
CA SER A 397 7.17 -85.75 149.26
C SER A 397 7.63 -86.99 148.48
N ARG A 398 8.84 -86.95 147.88
CA ARG A 398 9.45 -88.15 147.26
C ARG A 398 9.68 -89.27 148.27
N ARG A 399 10.14 -88.95 149.49
CA ARG A 399 10.31 -89.95 150.57
C ARG A 399 8.98 -90.51 151.05
N MET A 400 7.94 -89.68 151.23
CA MET A 400 6.60 -90.15 151.58
C MET A 400 6.00 -91.02 150.46
N LYS A 401 6.05 -90.57 149.20
CA LYS A 401 5.56 -91.37 148.06
C LYS A 401 6.28 -92.71 147.97
N SER A 402 7.61 -92.74 148.17
CA SER A 402 8.40 -93.97 148.22
C SER A 402 8.08 -94.86 149.43
N ALA A 403 7.64 -94.30 150.57
CA ALA A 403 7.25 -95.06 151.75
C ALA A 403 5.82 -95.63 151.67
N TYR A 404 4.94 -94.99 150.89
CA TYR A 404 3.56 -95.43 150.67
C TYR A 404 3.37 -96.29 149.43
N GLU A 405 4.40 -96.54 148.62
CA GLU A 405 4.38 -97.61 147.63
C GLU A 405 4.52 -98.95 148.37
N PRO A 406 3.44 -99.75 148.52
CA PRO A 406 3.58 -101.05 149.13
C PRO A 406 4.40 -101.94 148.19
N THR A 407 5.48 -102.51 148.71
CA THR A 407 6.33 -103.51 148.06
C THR A 407 5.50 -104.68 147.56
N LYS A 408 5.07 -104.60 146.30
CA LYS A 408 4.35 -105.67 145.61
C LYS A 408 5.34 -106.76 145.25
N LYS A 409 5.28 -107.87 146.00
CA LYS A 409 5.70 -109.18 145.48
C LYS A 409 4.99 -109.39 144.13
N PRO A 410 5.72 -109.71 143.06
CA PRO A 410 5.12 -110.13 141.82
C PRO A 410 4.57 -111.55 142.02
N ILE A 411 3.36 -111.83 141.54
CA ILE A 411 2.92 -113.19 141.24
C ILE A 411 2.55 -113.20 139.76
N LEU A 412 3.17 -114.15 139.07
CA LEU A 412 2.86 -114.67 137.74
C LEU A 412 1.36 -114.64 137.44
N PHE A 413 0.97 -113.96 136.36
CA PHE A 413 0.33 -114.56 135.18
C PHE A 413 0.64 -113.68 133.96
#